data_AF-A0A7J6TGK7-F1
#
_entry.id   AF-A0A7J6TGK7-F1
#
_cell.length_a   1.000
_cell.length_b   1.000
_cell.length_c   1.000
_cell.angle_alpha   90.00
_cell.angle_beta   90.00
_cell.angle_gamma   90.00
#
_symmetry.space_group_name_H-M   'P 1'
#
loop_
_entity.id
_entity.type
_entity.pdbx_description
1 polymer ?
#
loop_
_entity_poly.entity_id
_entity_poly.type
_entity_poly.pdbx_seq_one_letter_code
_entity_poly.pdbx_strand_id
1 'polypeptide(L)'
;MARGPKKHLKRVFAPKHWLLDKLAGVWAPRPSTGPHKLRECMPLIVLLRNRLKYALTYNEVKMIVMQRLIKVDGKVRTDMTYPAGFMDVITIEKTKENF
;
A
#
# COMPACT_ATOMS: atom_id res chain seq x y z
N MET A 1 -0.23 8.14 -23.85
CA MET A 1 0.50 7.69 -25.05
C MET A 1 0.97 6.27 -24.85
N ALA A 2 0.89 5.42 -25.88
CA ALA A 2 1.32 4.02 -25.82
C ALA A 2 2.84 3.90 -26.01
N ARG A 3 3.61 4.46 -25.06
CA ARG A 3 5.08 4.39 -25.07
C ARG A 3 5.54 3.86 -23.70
N GLY A 4 5.61 2.54 -23.58
CA GLY A 4 6.14 1.85 -22.40
C GLY A 4 5.13 1.60 -21.25
N PRO A 5 5.63 1.05 -20.12
CA PRO A 5 4.79 0.71 -18.98
C PRO A 5 4.20 1.97 -18.33
N LYS A 6 2.89 1.96 -18.11
CA LYS A 6 2.19 3.05 -17.44
C LYS A 6 2.63 3.10 -15.96
N LYS A 7 3.04 4.28 -15.48
CA LYS A 7 3.46 4.50 -14.08
C LYS A 7 2.35 5.00 -13.15
N HIS A 8 1.20 5.37 -13.71
CA HIS A 8 0.09 5.95 -12.94
C HIS A 8 -1.14 5.05 -12.97
N LEU A 9 -1.94 5.10 -11.92
CA LEU A 9 -3.22 4.42 -11.80
C LEU A 9 -4.29 5.45 -11.40
N LYS A 10 -5.28 5.70 -12.27
CA LYS A 10 -6.41 6.56 -11.88
C LYS A 10 -7.25 5.83 -10.84
N ARG A 11 -7.78 6.56 -9.87
CA ARG A 11 -8.51 6.00 -8.73
C ARG A 11 -9.77 5.24 -9.12
N VAL A 12 -10.50 5.74 -10.11
CA VAL A 12 -11.70 5.08 -10.65
C VAL A 12 -11.43 3.69 -11.25
N PHE A 13 -10.17 3.39 -11.60
CA PHE A 13 -9.75 2.07 -12.10
C PHE A 13 -9.01 1.24 -11.04
N ALA A 14 -8.90 1.74 -9.81
CA ALA A 14 -8.31 0.96 -8.73
C ALA A 14 -9.20 -0.25 -8.39
N PRO A 15 -8.62 -1.35 -7.89
CA PRO A 15 -9.40 -2.49 -7.44
C PRO A 15 -10.45 -2.11 -6.39
N LYS A 16 -11.68 -2.62 -6.56
CA LYS A 16 -12.83 -2.25 -5.70
C LYS A 16 -12.63 -2.63 -4.24
N HIS A 17 -11.93 -3.74 -3.97
CA HIS A 17 -11.68 -4.22 -2.60
C HIS A 17 -10.75 -3.32 -1.78
N TRP A 18 -10.11 -2.32 -2.40
CA TRP A 18 -9.35 -1.31 -1.67
C TRP A 18 -10.24 -0.27 -0.97
N LEU A 19 -11.54 -0.20 -1.32
CA LEU A 19 -12.52 0.73 -0.77
C LEU A 19 -12.01 2.19 -0.78
N LEU A 20 -11.45 2.62 -1.91
CA LEU A 20 -11.02 4.01 -2.10
C LEU A 20 -12.22 4.89 -2.46
N ASP A 21 -12.34 6.02 -1.76
CA ASP A 21 -13.36 7.02 -2.07
C ASP A 21 -13.10 7.70 -3.44
N LYS A 22 -14.19 7.95 -4.16
CA LYS A 22 -14.22 8.59 -5.48
C LYS A 22 -13.74 10.05 -5.44
N LEU A 23 -13.99 10.78 -4.36
CA LEU A 23 -13.79 12.24 -4.31
C LEU A 23 -12.43 12.67 -3.74
N ALA A 24 -11.79 11.86 -2.90
CA ALA A 24 -10.52 12.22 -2.23
C ALA A 24 -9.27 12.29 -3.16
N GLY A 25 -9.43 12.52 -4.47
CA GLY A 25 -8.35 12.72 -5.45
C GLY A 25 -8.42 11.85 -6.71
N VAL A 26 -7.74 12.28 -7.77
CA VAL A 26 -7.76 11.66 -9.11
C VAL A 26 -6.98 10.33 -9.16
N TRP A 27 -5.90 10.24 -8.39
CA TRP A 27 -4.94 9.13 -8.46
C TRP A 27 -5.11 8.15 -7.29
N ALA A 28 -4.85 6.88 -7.57
CA ALA A 28 -4.68 5.83 -6.56
C ALA A 28 -3.19 5.46 -6.46
N PRO A 29 -2.77 4.92 -5.30
CA PRO A 29 -1.44 4.33 -5.20
C PRO A 29 -1.30 3.20 -6.22
N ARG A 30 -0.31 3.32 -7.10
CA ARG A 30 0.04 2.25 -8.03
C ARG A 30 0.97 1.29 -7.28
N PRO A 31 0.61 0.01 -7.12
CA PRO A 31 1.49 -0.94 -6.46
C PRO A 31 2.79 -1.09 -7.25
N SER A 32 3.90 -1.24 -6.52
CA SER A 32 5.18 -1.61 -7.09
C SER A 32 5.10 -3.02 -7.69
N THR A 33 6.02 -3.32 -8.61
CA THR A 33 6.20 -4.69 -9.07
C THR A 33 6.72 -5.54 -7.91
N GLY A 34 6.05 -6.63 -7.61
CA GLY A 34 6.38 -7.51 -6.49
C GLY A 34 5.67 -8.85 -6.59
N PRO A 35 5.56 -9.60 -5.48
CA PRO A 35 5.08 -10.99 -5.50
C PRO A 35 3.63 -11.14 -5.97
N HIS A 36 2.77 -10.16 -5.63
CA HIS A 36 1.33 -10.23 -5.89
C HIS A 36 0.92 -9.36 -7.09
N LYS A 37 -0.07 -9.83 -7.86
CA LYS A 37 -0.60 -9.08 -9.02
C LYS A 37 -1.32 -7.82 -8.56
N LEU A 38 -1.32 -6.78 -9.41
CA LEU A 38 -1.95 -5.48 -9.11
C LEU A 38 -3.41 -5.59 -8.66
N ARG A 39 -4.19 -6.52 -9.24
CA ARG A 39 -5.61 -6.72 -8.91
C ARG A 39 -5.85 -7.62 -7.69
N GLU A 40 -4.84 -8.34 -7.22
CA GLU A 40 -4.94 -9.33 -6.13
C GLU A 40 -4.16 -8.89 -4.87
N CYS A 41 -3.51 -7.73 -4.91
CA CYS A 41 -2.77 -7.15 -3.79
C CYS A 41 -3.53 -6.02 -3.09
N MET A 42 -3.03 -5.60 -1.93
CA MET A 42 -3.34 -4.35 -1.24
C MET A 42 -2.01 -3.64 -0.90
N PRO A 43 -1.76 -2.42 -1.43
CA PRO A 43 -0.56 -1.67 -1.10
C PRO A 43 -0.48 -1.31 0.38
N LEU A 44 0.72 -1.32 0.96
CA LEU A 44 0.93 -0.95 2.37
C LEU A 44 0.32 0.41 2.74
N ILE A 45 0.35 1.38 1.83
CA ILE A 45 -0.30 2.68 2.03
C ILE A 45 -1.82 2.60 2.21
N VAL A 46 -2.50 1.70 1.49
CA VAL A 46 -3.95 1.51 1.64
C VAL A 46 -4.21 0.84 2.98
N LEU A 47 -3.39 -0.13 3.39
CA LEU A 47 -3.53 -0.78 4.69
C LEU A 47 -3.37 0.22 5.84
N LEU A 48 -2.26 0.95 5.89
CA LEU A 48 -1.92 1.86 7.01
C LEU A 48 -2.90 3.03 7.12
N ARG A 49 -3.31 3.61 5.98
CA ARG A 49 -4.16 4.80 5.95
C ARG A 49 -5.65 4.47 5.94
N ASN A 50 -6.09 3.52 5.12
CA ASN A 50 -7.51 3.28 4.89
C ASN A 50 -8.08 2.18 5.80
N ARG A 51 -7.27 1.17 6.18
CA ARG A 51 -7.70 0.07 7.06
C ARG A 51 -7.38 0.33 8.52
N LEU A 52 -6.10 0.45 8.86
CA LEU A 52 -5.63 0.56 10.24
C LEU A 52 -5.72 1.98 10.82
N LYS A 53 -5.87 3.00 9.97
CA LYS A 53 -5.99 4.42 10.38
C LYS A 53 -4.80 4.94 11.19
N TYR A 54 -3.63 4.34 11.03
CA TYR A 54 -2.37 4.82 11.64
C TYR A 54 -1.79 6.06 10.96
N ALA A 55 -2.24 6.35 9.74
CA ALA A 55 -1.92 7.58 9.03
C ALA A 55 -3.18 8.20 8.44
N LEU A 56 -3.20 9.52 8.34
CA LEU A 56 -4.22 10.31 7.67
C LEU A 56 -3.77 10.67 6.25
N THR A 57 -2.49 11.01 6.07
CA THR A 57 -1.95 11.51 4.81
C THR A 57 -0.96 10.54 4.15
N TYR A 58 -0.66 10.79 2.87
CA TYR A 58 0.32 10.02 2.10
C TYR A 58 1.74 10.17 2.69
N ASN A 59 2.08 11.37 3.16
CA ASN A 59 3.39 11.69 3.70
C ASN A 59 3.64 11.01 5.05
N GLU A 60 2.62 10.92 5.91
CA GLU A 60 2.72 10.19 7.19
C GLU A 60 3.02 8.72 6.97
N VAL A 61 2.37 8.07 5.99
CA VAL A 61 2.70 6.68 5.63
C VAL A 61 4.17 6.55 5.22
N LYS A 62 4.67 7.49 4.40
CA LYS A 62 6.07 7.51 4.01
C LYS A 62 6.98 7.65 5.23
N MET A 63 6.63 8.50 6.20
CA MET A 63 7.41 8.63 7.44
C MET A 63 7.44 7.34 8.26
N ILE A 64 6.30 6.67 8.44
CA ILE A 64 6.20 5.40 9.19
C ILE A 64 7.06 4.32 8.53
N VAL A 65 6.91 4.14 7.23
CA VAL A 65 7.62 3.11 6.46
C VAL A 65 9.14 3.36 6.44
N MET A 66 9.58 4.63 6.40
CA MET A 66 11.00 5.00 6.44
C MET A 66 11.66 4.78 7.80
N GLN A 67 10.89 4.74 8.89
CA GLN A 67 11.38 4.34 10.22
C GLN A 67 11.68 2.85 10.33
N ARG A 68 11.45 2.05 9.28
CA ARG A 68 11.74 0.60 9.22
C ARG A 68 10.95 -0.24 10.24
N LEU A 69 9.82 0.28 10.73
CA LEU A 69 8.98 -0.36 11.73
C LEU A 69 8.08 -1.47 11.16
N ILE A 70 7.89 -1.48 9.83
CA ILE A 70 6.97 -2.38 9.14
C ILE A 70 7.74 -3.51 8.50
N LYS A 71 7.35 -4.74 8.83
CA LYS A 71 7.86 -5.96 8.24
C LYS A 71 6.74 -6.69 7.51
N VAL A 72 7.06 -7.20 6.33
CA VAL A 72 6.20 -8.14 5.58
C VAL A 72 6.97 -9.45 5.49
N ASP A 73 6.38 -10.53 5.98
CA ASP A 73 7.00 -11.87 6.09
C ASP A 73 8.38 -11.82 6.78
N GLY A 74 8.46 -11.06 7.88
CA GLY A 74 9.69 -10.86 8.66
C GLY A 74 10.74 -9.95 8.03
N LYS A 75 10.56 -9.50 6.78
CA LYS A 75 11.48 -8.60 6.08
C LYS A 75 11.00 -7.16 6.17
N VAL A 76 11.90 -6.25 6.55
CA VAL A 76 11.61 -4.81 6.59
C VAL A 76 11.32 -4.31 5.17
N ARG A 77 10.19 -3.62 5.00
CA ARG A 77 9.82 -2.99 3.72
C ARG A 77 9.77 -1.48 3.89
N THR A 78 10.56 -0.77 3.07
CA THR A 78 10.61 0.70 3.02
C THR A 78 9.79 1.29 1.87
N ASP A 79 9.15 0.44 1.06
CA ASP A 79 8.28 0.85 -0.04
C ASP A 79 6.82 0.88 0.42
N MET A 80 6.24 2.07 0.53
CA MET A 80 4.84 2.27 0.90
C MET A 80 3.85 1.71 -0.14
N THR A 81 4.28 1.50 -1.38
CA THR A 81 3.48 0.92 -2.46
C THR A 81 3.77 -0.57 -2.68
N TYR A 82 4.46 -1.22 -1.74
CA TYR A 82 4.72 -2.66 -1.78
C TYR A 82 3.40 -3.45 -1.88
N PRO A 83 3.27 -4.38 -2.84
CA PRO A 83 2.07 -5.17 -3.03
C PRO A 83 2.00 -6.29 -2.00
N ALA A 84 1.47 -6.01 -0.81
CA ALA A 84 1.11 -7.06 0.15
C ALA A 84 -0.13 -7.80 -0.35
N GLY A 85 -0.21 -9.11 -0.16
CA GLY A 85 -1.28 -9.92 -0.71
C GLY A 85 -1.77 -11.01 0.23
N PHE A 86 -2.37 -12.03 -0.37
CA PHE A 86 -2.97 -13.13 0.38
C PHE A 86 -1.90 -13.93 1.12
N MET A 87 -2.13 -14.18 2.42
CA MET A 87 -1.24 -14.91 3.34
C MET A 87 0.10 -14.23 3.69
N ASP A 88 0.30 -12.98 3.30
CA ASP A 88 1.45 -12.19 3.79
C ASP A 88 1.21 -11.81 5.25
N VAL A 89 2.22 -11.99 6.11
CA VAL A 89 2.17 -11.56 7.51
C VAL A 89 2.77 -10.17 7.65
N ILE A 90 2.01 -9.24 8.20
CA ILE A 90 2.42 -7.84 8.39
C ILE A 90 2.64 -7.58 9.87
N THR A 91 3.90 -7.39 10.24
CA THR A 91 4.31 -7.12 11.62
C THR A 91 4.64 -5.64 11.80
N ILE A 92 4.09 -5.03 12.85
CA ILE A 92 4.43 -3.68 13.29
C ILE A 92 5.15 -3.79 14.63
N GLU A 93 6.46 -3.60 14.63
CA GLU A 93 7.29 -3.87 15.82
C GLU A 93 6.96 -2.99 17.01
N LYS A 94 6.63 -1.72 16.74
CA LYS A 94 6.38 -0.73 17.78
C LYS A 94 5.09 -0.99 18.55
N THR A 95 4.05 -1.48 17.87
CA THR A 95 2.77 -1.84 18.50
C THR A 95 2.70 -3.30 18.93
N LYS A 96 3.68 -4.13 18.52
CA LYS A 96 3.72 -5.59 18.76
C LYS A 96 2.53 -6.34 18.15
N GLU A 97 1.96 -5.78 17.08
CA GLU A 97 0.82 -6.36 16.36
C GLU A 97 1.28 -7.09 15.10
N ASN A 98 0.58 -8.18 14.78
CA ASN A 98 0.76 -8.95 13.55
C ASN A 98 -0.61 -9.10 12.86
N PHE A 99 -0.63 -8.88 11.56
CA PHE A 99 -1.81 -8.99 10.70
C PHE A 99 -1.58 -9.97 9.56
#